data_AF-A0AAD5E6T0-F1
#
_entry.id   AF-A0AAD5E6T0-F1
#
_cell.length_a   1.000
_cell.length_b   1.000
_cell.length_c   1.000
_cell.angle_alpha   90.00
_cell.angle_beta   90.00
_cell.angle_gamma   90.00
#
_symmetry.space_group_name_H-M   'P 1'
#
loop_
_entity.id
_entity.type
_entity.pdbx_description
1 polymer ?
#
loop_
_entity_poly.entity_id
_entity_poly.type
_entity_poly.pdbx_seq_one_letter_code
_entity_poly.pdbx_strand_id
1 'polypeptide(L)'
;MKKMCKELRLRGGFVAEFFELESPIRQVRDQGGGVHGNAIFSKFDMDFRVVDHKHHPFDWEKDGDALREPRIGRRYSLAAQVKHDGLPPMLCYCVHLEVFCGIMGRVSAFSDILKDSRENWTTTPHQMIFGDLNTMAHSIARLSPKYARDRYRFLSLGTQESQWWSDNVFGWRDTDGPLNLKLYFYGYDWLYQFYKWSCQLVYGKIINPIWPCFSGFPQEVLRDARNPGFTDCWPSNMTTLTNYSGFFKARLDWTLTSSSFDVLEKEIGNTDYAASDHAYLMVHIRPKQTG
;
A
#
# COMPACT_ATOMS: atom_id res chain seq x y z
N MET A 1 1.64 -13.04 19.84
CA MET A 1 1.00 -13.88 18.80
C MET A 1 0.35 -15.17 19.32
N LYS A 2 1.10 -16.18 19.80
CA LYS A 2 0.53 -17.49 20.22
C LYS A 2 -0.65 -17.39 21.21
N LYS A 3 -0.53 -16.53 22.23
CA LYS A 3 -1.60 -16.27 23.21
C LYS A 3 -2.87 -15.71 22.53
N MET A 4 -2.71 -14.70 21.68
CA MET A 4 -3.81 -14.09 20.92
C MET A 4 -4.52 -15.09 20.01
N CYS A 5 -3.77 -15.91 19.25
CA CYS A 5 -4.33 -17.00 18.44
C CYS A 5 -5.15 -17.98 19.29
N LYS A 6 -4.63 -18.38 20.47
CA LYS A 6 -5.32 -19.29 21.39
C LYS A 6 -6.62 -18.69 21.94
N GLU A 7 -6.59 -17.43 22.37
CA GLU A 7 -7.74 -16.75 22.97
C GLU A 7 -8.84 -16.48 21.94
N LEU A 8 -8.47 -16.02 20.74
CA LEU A 8 -9.40 -15.77 19.64
C LEU A 8 -9.86 -17.05 18.93
N ARG A 9 -9.23 -18.19 19.23
CA ARG A 9 -9.42 -19.47 18.52
C ARG A 9 -9.20 -19.34 17.01
N LEU A 10 -8.15 -18.59 16.65
CA LEU A 10 -7.73 -18.34 15.27
C LEU A 10 -6.33 -18.89 15.04
N ARG A 11 -6.06 -19.27 13.79
CA ARG A 11 -4.71 -19.48 13.29
C ARG A 11 -4.16 -18.12 12.87
N GLY A 12 -2.85 -17.92 12.98
CA GLY A 12 -2.27 -16.67 12.53
C GLY A 12 -0.76 -16.70 12.34
N GLY A 13 -0.30 -15.80 11.49
CA GLY A 13 1.09 -15.55 11.18
C GLY A 13 1.43 -14.10 11.51
N PHE A 14 2.67 -13.88 11.94
CA PHE A 14 3.19 -12.56 12.27
C PHE A 14 4.61 -12.46 11.73
N VAL A 15 4.92 -11.36 11.04
CA VAL A 15 6.28 -10.99 10.67
C VAL A 15 6.64 -9.71 11.40
N ALA A 16 7.75 -9.72 12.14
CA ALA A 16 8.29 -8.52 12.75
C ALA A 16 9.00 -7.69 11.66
N GLU A 17 8.60 -6.43 11.52
CA GLU A 17 9.27 -5.46 10.68
C GLU A 17 10.34 -4.72 11.47
N PHE A 18 10.00 -4.29 12.68
CA PHE A 18 10.91 -3.55 13.56
C PHE A 18 10.92 -4.10 14.98
N PHE A 19 12.12 -4.09 15.56
CA PHE A 19 12.31 -3.98 17.00
C PHE A 19 12.42 -2.50 17.33
N GLU A 20 11.44 -1.98 18.06
CA GLU A 20 11.39 -0.60 18.52
C GLU A 20 12.29 -0.46 19.73
N LEU A 21 13.39 0.28 19.63
CA LEU A 21 14.33 0.43 20.73
C LEU A 21 13.79 1.44 21.74
N GLU A 22 13.84 1.08 23.02
CA GLU A 22 13.51 2.03 24.09
C GLU A 22 14.54 3.17 24.08
N SER A 23 14.09 4.41 23.95
CA SER A 23 15.00 5.55 23.87
C SER A 23 14.43 6.84 24.48
N PRO A 24 15.24 7.59 25.26
CA PRO A 24 14.84 8.88 25.82
C PRO A 24 14.68 9.98 24.77
N ILE A 25 15.10 9.76 23.51
CA ILE A 25 14.89 10.71 22.40
C ILE A 25 13.40 10.79 22.01
N ARG A 26 12.64 9.72 22.28
CA ARG A 26 11.19 9.64 22.07
C ARG A 26 10.41 10.22 23.26
N GLN A 27 9.14 10.53 23.02
CA GLN A 27 8.25 10.92 24.12
C GLN A 27 7.97 9.71 25.02
N VAL A 28 7.69 9.95 26.31
CA VAL A 28 7.46 8.88 27.31
C VAL A 28 6.42 7.86 26.85
N ARG A 29 5.31 8.33 26.25
CA ARG A 29 4.26 7.46 25.71
C ARG A 29 4.76 6.55 24.57
N ASP A 30 5.71 7.04 23.79
CA ASP A 30 6.16 6.42 22.53
C ASP A 30 7.59 5.87 22.68
N GLN A 31 8.04 5.57 23.91
CA GLN A 31 9.45 5.29 24.19
C GLN A 31 10.04 4.11 23.41
N GLY A 32 9.22 3.15 22.98
CA GLY A 32 9.66 1.93 22.29
C GLY A 32 9.62 0.72 23.24
N GLY A 33 10.56 -0.22 23.06
CA GLY A 33 10.65 -1.45 23.86
C GLY A 33 9.76 -2.60 23.36
N GLY A 34 9.23 -2.48 22.13
CA GLY A 34 8.26 -3.42 21.56
C GLY A 34 8.67 -3.94 20.18
N VAL A 35 7.77 -4.70 19.58
CA VAL A 35 7.88 -5.14 18.18
C VAL A 35 6.74 -4.58 17.36
N HIS A 36 7.08 -4.15 16.15
CA HIS A 36 6.14 -3.68 15.15
C HIS A 36 6.14 -4.68 14.01
N GLY A 37 4.97 -5.08 13.52
CA GLY A 37 4.91 -5.82 12.26
C GLY A 37 3.51 -6.15 11.79
N ASN A 38 3.44 -6.99 10.75
CA ASN A 38 2.21 -7.37 10.09
C ASN A 38 1.69 -8.72 10.61
N ALA A 39 0.37 -8.82 10.77
CA ALA A 39 -0.30 -10.02 11.26
C ALA A 39 -1.51 -10.38 10.38
N ILE A 40 -1.66 -11.67 10.08
CA ILE A 40 -2.87 -12.20 9.43
C ILE A 40 -3.45 -13.31 10.32
N PHE A 41 -4.76 -13.27 10.53
CA PHE A 41 -5.51 -14.27 11.29
C PHE A 41 -6.61 -14.88 10.43
N SER A 42 -6.88 -16.17 10.62
CA SER A 42 -7.98 -16.87 9.97
C SER A 42 -8.48 -18.03 10.83
N LYS A 43 -9.74 -18.43 10.63
CA LYS A 43 -10.27 -19.69 11.16
C LYS A 43 -9.72 -20.90 10.39
N PHE A 44 -9.23 -20.67 9.18
CA PHE A 44 -8.78 -21.69 8.25
C PHE A 44 -7.25 -21.80 8.19
N ASP A 45 -6.78 -22.90 7.60
CA ASP A 45 -5.37 -23.18 7.39
C ASP A 45 -4.74 -22.15 6.44
N MET A 46 -3.49 -21.79 6.71
CA MET A 46 -2.77 -20.77 5.95
C MET A 46 -1.32 -21.17 5.74
N ASP A 47 -0.81 -20.93 4.53
CA ASP A 47 0.62 -20.95 4.24
C ASP A 47 1.13 -19.49 4.17
N PHE A 48 2.15 -19.17 4.96
CA PHE A 48 2.69 -17.81 5.05
C PHE A 48 3.96 -17.66 4.24
N ARG A 49 4.14 -16.47 3.65
CA ARG A 49 5.41 -16.00 3.08
C ARG A 49 5.54 -14.50 3.25
N VAL A 50 6.77 -14.02 3.14
CA VAL A 50 7.09 -12.59 3.24
C VAL A 50 7.40 -12.06 1.84
N VAL A 51 6.85 -10.89 1.51
CA VAL A 51 7.24 -10.09 0.34
C VAL A 51 8.22 -9.04 0.83
N ASP A 52 9.49 -9.23 0.46
CA ASP A 52 10.55 -8.25 0.73
C ASP A 52 10.49 -7.11 -0.28
N HIS A 53 10.57 -5.88 0.22
CA HIS A 53 10.52 -4.68 -0.62
C HIS A 53 11.95 -4.34 -1.08
N LYS A 54 12.14 -4.08 -2.36
CA LYS A 54 13.47 -3.66 -2.86
C LYS A 54 13.81 -2.25 -2.42
N HIS A 55 12.79 -1.40 -2.32
CA HIS A 55 12.96 -0.01 -1.94
C HIS A 55 12.72 0.18 -0.45
N HIS A 56 13.80 0.48 0.28
CA HIS A 56 13.74 0.95 1.67
C HIS A 56 14.24 2.39 1.72
N PRO A 57 13.41 3.36 2.13
CA PRO A 57 13.81 4.77 2.17
C PRO A 57 14.90 5.08 3.20
N PHE A 58 15.04 4.25 4.23
CA PHE A 58 15.99 4.43 5.33
C PHE A 58 16.64 3.11 5.71
N ASP A 59 17.86 3.21 6.20
CA ASP A 59 18.48 2.19 7.03
C ASP A 59 18.18 2.54 8.48
N TRP A 60 17.22 1.85 9.09
CA TRP A 60 16.69 2.23 10.40
C TRP A 60 17.70 2.08 11.55
N GLU A 61 18.67 1.17 11.40
CA GLU A 61 19.74 1.00 12.39
C GLU A 61 20.70 2.19 12.38
N LYS A 62 20.87 2.82 11.21
CA LYS A 62 21.74 3.98 11.01
C LYS A 62 21.02 5.32 11.16
N ASP A 63 19.84 5.43 10.57
CA ASP A 63 19.10 6.69 10.40
C ASP A 63 18.06 6.91 11.53
N GLY A 64 17.75 5.88 12.32
CA GLY A 64 16.68 5.89 13.32
C GLY A 64 16.83 7.02 14.35
N ASP A 65 18.02 7.23 14.90
CA ASP A 65 18.28 8.31 15.87
C ASP A 65 18.02 9.70 15.29
N ALA A 66 18.48 9.95 14.05
CA ALA A 66 18.27 11.22 13.36
C ALA A 66 16.79 11.48 13.05
N LEU A 67 16.00 10.42 12.84
CA LEU A 67 14.55 10.48 12.65
C LEU A 67 13.76 10.47 13.96
N ARG A 68 14.45 10.38 15.10
CA ARG A 68 13.91 10.23 16.47
C ARG A 68 13.07 8.97 16.64
N GLU A 69 13.43 7.93 15.91
CA GLU A 69 12.71 6.67 15.77
C GLU A 69 13.71 5.49 15.75
N PRO A 70 14.51 5.27 16.82
CA PRO A 70 15.51 4.20 16.84
C PRO A 70 14.86 2.81 16.73
N ARG A 71 15.26 2.07 15.69
CA ARG A 71 14.65 0.80 15.29
C ARG A 71 15.70 -0.12 14.69
N ILE A 72 15.50 -1.42 14.85
CA ILE A 72 16.25 -2.46 14.11
C ILE A 72 15.27 -3.16 13.17
N GLY A 73 15.62 -3.29 11.89
CA GLY A 73 14.82 -3.97 10.88
C GLY A 73 14.36 -3.07 9.73
N ARG A 74 13.32 -3.51 9.02
CA ARG A 74 12.79 -2.86 7.80
C ARG A 74 11.35 -3.31 7.52
N ARG A 75 10.66 -2.57 6.66
CA ARG A 75 9.28 -2.88 6.23
C ARG A 75 9.22 -4.15 5.39
N TYR A 76 8.17 -4.93 5.59
CA TYR A 76 7.85 -6.14 4.81
C TYR A 76 6.35 -6.29 4.69
N SER A 77 5.87 -6.89 3.60
CA SER A 77 4.47 -7.32 3.52
C SER A 77 4.34 -8.80 3.87
N LEU A 78 3.34 -9.15 4.68
CA LEU A 78 3.00 -10.54 4.96
C LEU A 78 1.97 -11.02 3.95
N ALA A 79 2.25 -12.14 3.29
CA ALA A 79 1.28 -12.81 2.42
C ALA A 79 0.87 -14.15 3.04
N ALA A 80 -0.41 -14.49 2.92
CA ALA A 80 -0.96 -15.76 3.38
C ALA A 80 -1.88 -16.36 2.32
N GLN A 81 -1.64 -17.61 1.94
CA GLN A 81 -2.60 -18.37 1.15
C GLN A 81 -3.56 -19.10 2.10
N VAL A 82 -4.80 -18.63 2.16
CA VAL A 82 -5.87 -19.21 2.99
C VAL A 82 -6.52 -20.38 2.24
N LYS A 83 -6.57 -21.54 2.89
CA LYS A 83 -7.15 -22.78 2.35
C LYS A 83 -8.49 -23.05 2.98
N HIS A 84 -9.53 -23.26 2.18
CA HIS A 84 -10.88 -23.56 2.68
C HIS A 84 -11.43 -24.80 1.99
N ASP A 85 -12.02 -25.70 2.77
CA ASP A 85 -12.69 -26.89 2.24
C ASP A 85 -13.98 -26.48 1.53
N GLY A 86 -13.94 -26.34 0.21
CA GLY A 86 -15.10 -25.97 -0.62
C GLY A 86 -15.07 -24.57 -1.22
N LEU A 87 -14.01 -23.78 -0.99
CA LEU A 87 -13.76 -22.55 -1.76
C LEU A 87 -12.37 -22.62 -2.40
N PRO A 88 -12.16 -21.96 -3.56
CA PRO A 88 -10.82 -21.80 -4.10
C PRO A 88 -9.87 -21.13 -3.09
N PRO A 89 -8.56 -21.43 -3.15
CA PRO A 89 -7.59 -20.77 -2.28
C PRO A 89 -7.61 -19.26 -2.50
N MET A 90 -7.36 -18.51 -1.43
CA MET A 90 -7.32 -17.04 -1.46
C MET A 90 -5.95 -16.55 -1.02
N LEU A 91 -5.39 -15.57 -1.72
CA LEU A 91 -4.11 -14.96 -1.37
C LEU A 91 -4.34 -13.58 -0.73
N CYS A 92 -4.02 -13.47 0.55
CA CYS A 92 -4.21 -12.26 1.33
C CYS A 92 -2.86 -11.61 1.61
N TYR A 93 -2.76 -10.29 1.40
CA TYR A 93 -1.61 -9.48 1.79
C TYR A 93 -1.98 -8.57 2.95
N CYS A 94 -1.09 -8.47 3.93
CA CYS A 94 -1.11 -7.50 5.01
C CYS A 94 0.12 -6.60 4.85
N VAL A 95 -0.13 -5.31 4.62
CA VAL A 95 0.84 -4.33 4.16
C VAL A 95 1.01 -3.23 5.17
N HIS A 96 2.24 -2.81 5.40
CA HIS A 96 2.57 -1.59 6.13
C HIS A 96 3.69 -0.84 5.39
N LEU A 97 3.37 0.29 4.75
CA LEU A 97 4.35 1.08 4.00
C LEU A 97 5.04 2.16 4.85
N GLU A 98 6.19 2.64 4.37
CA GLU A 98 7.00 3.65 5.07
C GLU A 98 6.29 5.03 5.14
N VAL A 99 6.31 5.60 6.34
CA VAL A 99 5.73 6.89 6.70
C VAL A 99 6.62 8.03 6.19
N PHE A 100 7.94 7.90 6.37
CA PHE A 100 8.88 9.03 6.24
C PHE A 100 9.50 9.21 4.83
N CYS A 101 8.79 8.88 3.74
CA CYS A 101 9.39 8.91 2.39
C CYS A 101 8.65 9.78 1.36
N GLY A 102 7.31 9.78 1.37
CA GLY A 102 6.51 10.40 0.33
C GLY A 102 5.94 9.37 -0.66
N ILE A 103 5.26 9.86 -1.70
CA ILE A 103 4.55 9.04 -2.68
C ILE A 103 5.51 8.09 -3.40
N MET A 104 6.69 8.56 -3.80
CA MET A 104 7.63 7.77 -4.58
C MET A 104 8.10 6.54 -3.80
N GLY A 105 8.47 6.72 -2.54
CA GLY A 105 8.97 5.63 -1.72
C GLY A 105 7.90 4.57 -1.46
N ARG A 106 6.68 5.00 -1.13
CA ARG A 106 5.55 4.09 -0.91
C ARG A 106 5.15 3.35 -2.18
N VAL A 107 5.02 4.03 -3.32
CA VAL A 107 4.69 3.38 -4.59
C VAL A 107 5.79 2.39 -5.01
N SER A 108 7.06 2.74 -4.77
CA SER A 108 8.18 1.85 -5.09
C SER A 108 8.10 0.54 -4.28
N ALA A 109 7.89 0.63 -2.95
CA ALA A 109 7.71 -0.56 -2.11
C ALA A 109 6.44 -1.35 -2.49
N PHE A 110 5.34 -0.67 -2.77
CA PHE A 110 4.07 -1.30 -3.15
C PHE A 110 4.13 -1.98 -4.53
N SER A 111 5.03 -1.52 -5.42
CA SER A 111 5.22 -2.13 -6.74
C SER A 111 5.68 -3.59 -6.65
N ASP A 112 6.44 -3.95 -5.61
CA ASP A 112 6.85 -5.34 -5.37
C ASP A 112 5.64 -6.23 -5.02
N ILE A 113 4.64 -5.69 -4.31
CA ILE A 113 3.39 -6.40 -3.97
C ILE A 113 2.54 -6.60 -5.22
N LEU A 114 2.42 -5.58 -6.08
CA LEU A 114 1.67 -5.69 -7.33
C LEU A 114 2.32 -6.68 -8.30
N LYS A 115 3.66 -6.68 -8.38
CA LYS A 115 4.41 -7.67 -9.15
C LYS A 115 4.15 -9.08 -8.62
N ASP A 116 4.34 -9.29 -7.32
CA ASP A 116 4.15 -10.59 -6.68
C ASP A 116 2.71 -11.11 -6.84
N SER A 117 1.72 -10.24 -6.69
CA SER A 117 0.31 -10.55 -6.96
C SER A 117 0.07 -10.99 -8.40
N ARG A 118 0.66 -10.29 -9.37
CA ARG A 118 0.56 -10.61 -10.80
C ARG A 118 1.16 -11.98 -11.11
N GLU A 119 2.31 -12.31 -10.53
CA GLU A 119 2.96 -13.62 -10.68
C GLU A 119 2.11 -14.77 -10.14
N ASN A 120 1.23 -14.51 -9.17
CA ASN A 120 0.31 -15.48 -8.58
C ASN A 120 -1.12 -15.42 -9.16
N TRP A 121 -1.40 -14.53 -10.12
CA TRP A 121 -2.77 -14.26 -10.56
C TRP A 121 -3.43 -15.45 -11.25
N THR A 122 -2.66 -16.20 -12.05
CA THR A 122 -3.17 -17.38 -12.77
C THR A 122 -3.48 -18.55 -11.84
N THR A 123 -2.70 -18.73 -10.78
CA THR A 123 -2.86 -19.86 -9.86
C THR A 123 -3.81 -19.54 -8.70
N THR A 124 -3.91 -18.28 -8.30
CA THR A 124 -4.78 -17.83 -7.21
C THR A 124 -5.40 -16.48 -7.59
N PRO A 125 -6.50 -16.46 -8.35
CA PRO A 125 -7.14 -15.22 -8.81
C PRO A 125 -7.95 -14.51 -7.71
N HIS A 126 -8.28 -15.21 -6.62
CA HIS A 126 -8.90 -14.62 -5.45
C HIS A 126 -7.82 -14.00 -4.56
N GLN A 127 -7.57 -12.71 -4.75
CA GLN A 127 -6.54 -11.99 -4.02
C GLN A 127 -7.11 -10.76 -3.32
N MET A 128 -6.51 -10.41 -2.20
CA MET A 128 -6.88 -9.22 -1.43
C MET A 128 -5.65 -8.58 -0.80
N ILE A 129 -5.61 -7.26 -0.75
CA ILE A 129 -4.55 -6.49 -0.09
C ILE A 129 -5.20 -5.60 0.98
N PHE A 130 -4.74 -5.75 2.21
CA PHE A 130 -5.20 -4.99 3.37
C PHE A 130 -4.01 -4.33 4.08
N GLY A 131 -4.27 -3.27 4.82
CA GLY A 131 -3.33 -2.71 5.78
C GLY A 131 -3.05 -1.23 5.55
N ASP A 132 -1.99 -0.75 6.17
CA ASP A 132 -1.61 0.64 6.23
C ASP A 132 -0.65 1.01 5.09
N LEU A 133 -1.16 1.67 4.06
CA LEU A 133 -0.35 2.19 2.97
C LEU A 133 0.27 3.56 3.27
N ASN A 134 -0.04 4.18 4.41
CA ASN A 134 0.51 5.45 4.84
C ASN A 134 0.36 6.60 3.82
N THR A 135 -0.77 6.66 3.10
CA THR A 135 -1.04 7.70 2.09
C THR A 135 -1.37 9.05 2.75
N MET A 136 -0.32 9.75 3.18
CA MET A 136 -0.37 10.91 4.06
C MET A 136 0.20 12.21 3.47
N ALA A 137 0.84 12.20 2.30
CA ALA A 137 1.51 13.35 1.67
C ALA A 137 0.53 14.36 1.04
N HIS A 138 -0.53 14.71 1.77
CA HIS A 138 -1.48 15.76 1.43
C HIS A 138 -1.79 16.60 2.68
N SER A 139 -2.75 17.53 2.57
CA SER A 139 -3.03 18.56 3.58
C SER A 139 -1.74 19.25 4.09
N ILE A 140 -1.63 19.57 5.39
CA ILE A 140 -0.42 20.17 5.97
C ILE A 140 0.78 19.22 5.96
N ALA A 141 0.56 17.90 5.92
CA ALA A 141 1.64 16.91 5.93
C ALA A 141 2.53 17.01 4.69
N ARG A 142 1.94 17.45 3.56
CA ARG A 142 2.67 17.79 2.33
C ARG A 142 3.82 18.77 2.59
N LEU A 143 3.68 19.70 3.54
CA LEU A 143 4.73 20.68 3.87
C LEU A 143 5.82 20.08 4.77
N SER A 144 5.56 18.94 5.44
CA SER A 144 6.49 18.32 6.39
C SER A 144 7.65 17.60 5.70
N PRO A 145 8.89 18.12 5.79
CA PRO A 145 10.06 17.51 5.14
C PRO A 145 10.43 16.16 5.79
N LYS A 146 9.62 15.68 6.74
CA LYS A 146 9.68 14.33 7.30
C LYS A 146 8.81 13.34 6.52
N TYR A 147 7.56 13.73 6.18
CA TYR A 147 6.52 12.82 5.66
C TYR A 147 6.33 12.86 4.13
N ALA A 148 6.72 13.96 3.50
CA ALA A 148 6.61 14.17 2.05
C ALA A 148 7.95 14.68 1.51
N ARG A 149 8.93 13.79 1.34
CA ARG A 149 10.34 14.14 1.06
C ARG A 149 10.68 14.20 -0.42
N ASP A 150 9.82 13.65 -1.26
CA ASP A 150 10.05 13.57 -2.70
C ASP A 150 9.37 14.70 -3.47
N ARG A 151 9.60 14.72 -4.79
CA ARG A 151 9.07 15.75 -5.71
C ARG A 151 7.54 15.78 -5.76
N TYR A 152 6.86 14.69 -5.42
CA TYR A 152 5.39 14.64 -5.42
C TYR A 152 4.76 15.40 -4.26
N ARG A 153 5.56 15.85 -3.28
CA ARG A 153 5.18 16.98 -2.44
C ARG A 153 4.59 18.13 -3.24
N PHE A 154 5.17 18.47 -4.39
CA PHE A 154 4.69 19.57 -5.23
C PHE A 154 3.91 19.07 -6.43
N LEU A 155 4.32 17.95 -7.04
CA LEU A 155 3.69 17.47 -8.26
C LEU A 155 2.27 16.91 -8.06
N SER A 156 1.90 16.50 -6.83
CA SER A 156 0.51 16.10 -6.52
C SER A 156 -0.32 17.21 -5.86
N LEU A 157 0.11 18.48 -5.93
CA LEU A 157 -0.67 19.62 -5.41
C LEU A 157 -2.09 19.64 -5.98
N GLY A 158 -3.06 19.97 -5.13
CA GLY A 158 -4.49 19.93 -5.47
C GLY A 158 -5.13 18.55 -5.36
N THR A 159 -4.37 17.50 -5.05
CA THR A 159 -4.89 16.14 -4.85
C THR A 159 -4.56 15.60 -3.46
N GLN A 160 -5.46 14.78 -2.91
CA GLN A 160 -5.13 13.91 -1.77
C GLN A 160 -4.21 12.80 -2.27
N GLU A 161 -3.27 12.33 -1.45
CA GLU A 161 -2.39 11.25 -1.88
C GLU A 161 -3.18 9.99 -2.25
N SER A 162 -4.19 9.64 -1.48
CA SER A 162 -5.06 8.49 -1.77
C SER A 162 -5.78 8.60 -3.10
N GLN A 163 -6.27 9.80 -3.44
CA GLN A 163 -6.84 10.08 -4.76
C GLN A 163 -5.79 9.91 -5.85
N TRP A 164 -4.60 10.49 -5.65
CA TRP A 164 -3.50 10.37 -6.59
C TRP A 164 -3.11 8.89 -6.83
N TRP A 165 -3.10 8.05 -5.79
CA TRP A 165 -2.88 6.61 -5.90
C TRP A 165 -3.99 5.91 -6.68
N SER A 166 -5.25 6.23 -6.37
CA SER A 166 -6.41 5.71 -7.10
C SER A 166 -6.29 5.96 -8.61
N ASP A 167 -5.91 7.18 -9.00
CA ASP A 167 -5.88 7.57 -10.41
C ASP A 167 -4.66 7.02 -11.16
N ASN A 168 -3.50 6.97 -10.49
CA ASN A 168 -2.21 6.75 -11.14
C ASN A 168 -1.60 5.36 -10.90
N VAL A 169 -1.91 4.72 -9.78
CA VAL A 169 -1.45 3.36 -9.46
C VAL A 169 -2.56 2.37 -9.78
N PHE A 170 -3.72 2.51 -9.14
CA PHE A 170 -4.83 1.57 -9.32
C PHE A 170 -5.58 1.79 -10.64
N GLY A 171 -5.59 3.02 -11.15
CA GLY A 171 -6.16 3.40 -12.44
C GLY A 171 -5.30 3.04 -13.65
N TRP A 172 -4.17 2.35 -13.48
CA TRP A 172 -3.37 1.78 -14.57
C TRP A 172 -3.34 0.25 -14.46
N ARG A 173 -3.99 -0.45 -15.38
CA ARG A 173 -4.10 -1.90 -15.41
C ARG A 173 -2.96 -2.55 -16.18
N ASP A 174 -2.73 -3.83 -15.93
CA ASP A 174 -1.78 -4.63 -16.72
C ASP A 174 -2.10 -4.64 -18.22
N THR A 175 -3.39 -4.52 -18.57
CA THR A 175 -3.88 -4.43 -19.95
C THR A 175 -3.56 -3.11 -20.64
N ASP A 176 -3.21 -2.06 -19.89
CA ASP A 176 -2.96 -0.72 -20.45
C ASP A 176 -1.56 -0.59 -21.06
N GLY A 177 -0.63 -1.47 -20.66
CA GLY A 177 0.71 -1.54 -21.23
C GLY A 177 1.74 -2.14 -20.29
N PRO A 178 2.96 -2.42 -20.79
CA PRO A 178 4.05 -3.02 -20.01
C PRO A 178 4.72 -2.06 -19.02
N LEU A 179 4.47 -0.75 -19.15
CA LEU A 179 4.95 0.29 -18.24
C LEU A 179 3.77 1.16 -17.82
N ASN A 180 3.72 1.57 -16.55
CA ASN A 180 2.75 2.53 -16.05
C ASN A 180 3.07 3.94 -16.58
N LEU A 181 2.44 4.32 -17.69
CA LEU A 181 2.71 5.62 -18.31
C LEU A 181 2.10 6.79 -17.53
N LYS A 182 1.07 6.57 -16.71
CA LYS A 182 0.58 7.61 -15.79
C LYS A 182 1.67 8.01 -14.81
N LEU A 183 2.35 7.05 -14.19
CA LEU A 183 3.52 7.33 -13.33
C LEU A 183 4.67 7.95 -14.12
N TYR A 184 4.91 7.51 -15.36
CA TYR A 184 5.95 8.09 -16.23
C TYR A 184 5.71 9.60 -16.49
N PHE A 185 4.45 9.99 -16.69
CA PHE A 185 4.03 11.38 -16.93
C PHE A 185 3.58 12.11 -15.65
N TYR A 186 4.19 11.80 -14.50
CA TYR A 186 3.96 12.47 -13.21
C TYR A 186 2.55 12.36 -12.62
N GLY A 187 1.71 11.52 -13.22
CA GLY A 187 0.28 11.45 -12.93
C GLY A 187 -0.55 12.58 -13.53
N TYR A 188 -0.01 13.33 -14.51
CA TYR A 188 -0.78 14.30 -15.27
C TYR A 188 -1.44 13.61 -16.48
N ASP A 189 -2.74 13.36 -16.38
CA ASP A 189 -3.50 12.63 -17.40
C ASP A 189 -3.35 13.28 -18.79
N TRP A 190 -3.39 14.61 -18.89
CA TRP A 190 -3.27 15.32 -20.17
C TRP A 190 -1.94 15.06 -20.90
N LEU A 191 -0.81 14.92 -20.17
CA LEU A 191 0.48 14.57 -20.77
C LEU A 191 0.45 13.15 -21.34
N TYR A 192 -0.14 12.22 -20.59
CA TYR A 192 -0.35 10.85 -21.04
C TYR A 192 -1.29 10.80 -22.26
N GLN A 193 -2.42 11.51 -22.25
CA GLN A 193 -3.35 11.55 -23.37
C GLN A 193 -2.70 12.17 -24.62
N PHE A 194 -1.93 13.24 -24.46
CA PHE A 194 -1.18 13.85 -25.56
C PHE A 194 -0.14 12.87 -26.14
N TYR A 195 0.61 12.19 -25.28
CA TYR A 195 1.55 11.16 -25.69
C TYR A 195 0.87 10.03 -26.47
N LYS A 196 -0.23 9.49 -25.92
CA LYS A 196 -1.03 8.44 -26.54
C LYS A 196 -1.53 8.86 -27.93
N TRP A 197 -2.13 10.05 -28.04
CA TRP A 197 -2.59 10.62 -29.30
C TRP A 197 -1.45 10.76 -30.31
N SER A 198 -0.31 11.31 -29.90
CA SER A 198 0.86 11.47 -30.79
C SER A 198 1.41 10.13 -31.29
N CYS A 199 1.49 9.11 -30.42
CA CYS A 199 1.96 7.78 -30.83
C CYS A 199 0.98 7.09 -31.76
N GLN A 200 -0.32 7.20 -31.49
CA GLN A 200 -1.35 6.64 -32.35
C GLN A 200 -1.35 7.27 -33.74
N LEU A 201 -1.14 8.59 -33.82
CA LEU A 201 -1.02 9.29 -35.11
C LEU A 201 0.22 8.87 -35.90
N VAL A 202 1.37 8.77 -35.24
CA VAL A 202 2.66 8.53 -35.94
C VAL A 202 2.91 7.05 -36.22
N TYR A 203 2.54 6.17 -35.29
CA TYR A 203 2.93 4.75 -35.33
C TYR A 203 1.74 3.78 -35.40
N GLY A 204 0.50 4.28 -35.32
CA GLY A 204 -0.70 3.44 -35.25
C GLY A 204 -0.83 2.63 -33.96
N LYS A 205 0.08 2.81 -32.99
CA LYS A 205 0.10 2.11 -31.70
C LYS A 205 0.80 2.94 -30.63
N ILE A 206 0.52 2.64 -29.36
CA ILE A 206 1.28 3.19 -28.24
C ILE A 206 2.64 2.49 -28.18
N ILE A 207 3.72 3.28 -28.12
CA ILE A 207 5.08 2.78 -27.94
C ILE A 207 5.50 3.11 -26.50
N ASN A 208 6.46 2.36 -25.94
CA ASN A 208 7.04 2.74 -24.66
C ASN A 208 8.05 3.88 -24.85
N PRO A 209 8.07 4.87 -23.96
CA PRO A 209 9.09 5.91 -24.01
C PRO A 209 10.48 5.31 -23.73
N ILE A 210 11.47 5.75 -24.51
CA ILE A 210 12.89 5.36 -24.41
C ILE A 210 13.69 6.42 -23.63
N TRP A 211 13.07 7.57 -23.36
CA TRP A 211 13.69 8.71 -22.70
C TRP A 211 13.79 8.52 -21.17
N PRO A 212 14.73 9.22 -20.50
CA PRO A 212 14.82 9.21 -19.05
C PRO A 212 13.49 9.64 -18.41
N CYS A 213 13.00 8.84 -17.47
CA CYS A 213 11.77 9.14 -16.77
C CYS A 213 11.98 10.29 -15.77
N PHE A 214 11.48 11.48 -16.12
CA PHE A 214 11.61 12.65 -15.26
C PHE A 214 10.67 12.62 -14.04
N SER A 215 9.74 11.68 -13.97
CA SER A 215 8.89 11.48 -12.79
C SER A 215 9.65 10.99 -11.56
N GLY A 216 10.88 10.50 -11.76
CA GLY A 216 11.75 10.02 -10.70
C GLY A 216 11.51 8.57 -10.33
N PHE A 217 10.49 7.91 -10.88
CA PHE A 217 10.29 6.48 -10.70
C PHE A 217 11.31 5.69 -11.54
N PRO A 218 12.04 4.74 -10.94
CA PRO A 218 12.87 3.80 -11.68
C PRO A 218 12.03 3.00 -12.69
N GLN A 219 12.65 2.59 -13.79
CA GLN A 219 11.96 1.83 -14.84
C GLN A 219 11.35 0.51 -14.32
N GLU A 220 12.01 -0.13 -13.37
CA GLU A 220 11.48 -1.32 -12.69
C GLU A 220 10.20 -1.02 -11.93
N VAL A 221 10.12 0.11 -11.21
CA VAL A 221 8.89 0.52 -10.51
C VAL A 221 7.79 0.82 -11.52
N LEU A 222 8.08 1.48 -12.64
CA LEU A 222 7.09 1.73 -13.69
C LEU A 222 6.53 0.42 -14.29
N ARG A 223 7.37 -0.60 -14.44
CA ARG A 223 6.95 -1.93 -14.93
C ARG A 223 6.15 -2.71 -13.88
N ASP A 224 6.56 -2.59 -12.63
CA ASP A 224 6.06 -3.44 -11.55
C ASP A 224 4.78 -2.84 -10.92
N ALA A 225 4.67 -1.51 -10.85
CA ALA A 225 3.51 -0.75 -10.35
C ALA A 225 2.35 -0.66 -11.37
N ARG A 226 1.87 -1.82 -11.82
CA ARG A 226 0.68 -1.96 -12.68
C ARG A 226 -0.34 -2.85 -11.99
N ASN A 227 -1.59 -2.41 -11.98
CA ASN A 227 -2.66 -3.06 -11.26
C ASN A 227 -3.14 -4.34 -12.00
N PRO A 228 -3.00 -5.55 -11.42
CA PRO A 228 -3.46 -6.78 -12.06
C PRO A 228 -4.98 -6.94 -12.06
N GLY A 229 -5.72 -6.11 -11.31
CA GLY A 229 -7.18 -6.14 -11.28
C GLY A 229 -7.80 -5.85 -9.92
N PHE A 230 -7.05 -5.26 -8.99
CA PHE A 230 -7.57 -4.81 -7.71
C PHE A 230 -8.46 -3.59 -7.85
N THR A 231 -9.49 -3.53 -7.01
CA THR A 231 -10.34 -2.37 -6.83
C THR A 231 -10.38 -2.02 -5.36
N ASP A 232 -10.28 -0.73 -5.06
CA ASP A 232 -10.50 -0.22 -3.72
C ASP A 232 -11.98 -0.30 -3.35
N CYS A 233 -12.29 -0.86 -2.18
CA CYS A 233 -13.66 -0.98 -1.71
C CYS A 233 -14.25 0.35 -1.23
N TRP A 234 -13.42 1.38 -1.06
CA TRP A 234 -13.76 2.64 -0.42
C TRP A 234 -13.65 3.84 -1.38
N PRO A 235 -14.31 4.97 -1.08
CA PRO A 235 -14.08 6.22 -1.79
C PRO A 235 -12.62 6.67 -1.67
N SER A 236 -12.03 7.11 -2.78
CA SER A 236 -10.64 7.57 -2.85
C SER A 236 -10.32 8.78 -1.96
N ASN A 237 -11.33 9.60 -1.63
CA ASN A 237 -11.22 10.77 -0.74
C ASN A 237 -11.49 10.45 0.75
N MET A 238 -11.64 9.18 1.11
CA MET A 238 -11.82 8.75 2.49
C MET A 238 -10.59 9.08 3.33
N THR A 239 -10.80 9.44 4.59
CA THR A 239 -9.75 9.73 5.59
C THR A 239 -9.88 8.74 6.74
N THR A 240 -8.78 8.11 7.16
CA THR A 240 -8.75 7.18 8.32
C THR A 240 -7.96 7.71 9.50
N LEU A 241 -7.26 8.84 9.34
CA LEU A 241 -6.58 9.58 10.40
C LEU A 241 -6.87 11.07 10.28
N THR A 242 -7.33 11.68 11.38
CA THR A 242 -7.49 13.12 11.50
C THR A 242 -6.83 13.60 12.79
N ASN A 243 -5.95 14.60 12.70
CA ASN A 243 -5.26 15.18 13.86
C ASN A 243 -5.09 16.71 13.69
N TYR A 244 -4.56 17.39 14.72
CA TYR A 244 -4.33 18.83 14.76
C TYR A 244 -5.60 19.62 14.42
N SER A 245 -6.69 19.37 15.15
CA SER A 245 -7.99 20.02 14.92
C SER A 245 -8.51 19.91 13.47
N GLY A 246 -8.11 18.86 12.75
CA GLY A 246 -8.57 18.59 11.38
C GLY A 246 -7.65 19.10 10.27
N PHE A 247 -6.54 19.78 10.59
CA PHE A 247 -5.58 20.25 9.58
C PHE A 247 -4.74 19.11 9.01
N PHE A 248 -4.44 18.10 9.82
CA PHE A 248 -3.81 16.88 9.36
C PHE A 248 -4.88 15.85 9.02
N LYS A 249 -4.87 15.39 7.77
CA LYS A 249 -5.73 14.32 7.27
C LYS A 249 -4.87 13.34 6.50
N ALA A 250 -5.09 12.07 6.70
CA ALA A 250 -4.44 11.01 5.96
C ALA A 250 -5.39 9.83 5.76
N ARG A 251 -5.16 9.10 4.68
CA ARG A 251 -5.71 7.76 4.51
C ARG A 251 -4.58 6.78 4.72
N LEU A 252 -4.63 6.06 5.82
CA LEU A 252 -3.60 5.11 6.18
C LEU A 252 -4.04 3.73 5.70
N ASP A 253 -5.26 3.34 6.05
CA ASP A 253 -5.77 1.99 5.84
C ASP A 253 -6.48 1.82 4.49
N TRP A 254 -6.21 0.67 3.86
CA TRP A 254 -6.76 0.30 2.56
C TRP A 254 -7.35 -1.11 2.57
N THR A 255 -8.33 -1.30 1.69
CA THR A 255 -8.90 -2.62 1.38
C THR A 255 -9.06 -2.73 -0.12
N LEU A 256 -8.21 -3.54 -0.72
CA LEU A 256 -8.22 -3.81 -2.15
C LEU A 256 -8.61 -5.26 -2.38
N THR A 257 -9.62 -5.48 -3.22
CA THR A 257 -10.06 -6.82 -3.60
C THR A 257 -9.88 -7.01 -5.10
N SER A 258 -9.45 -8.20 -5.52
CA SER A 258 -9.46 -8.55 -6.94
C SER A 258 -10.90 -8.57 -7.48
N SER A 259 -11.05 -8.48 -8.81
CA SER A 259 -12.34 -8.52 -9.50
C SER A 259 -13.13 -9.83 -9.31
N SER A 260 -12.50 -10.86 -8.75
CA SER A 260 -13.09 -12.17 -8.44
C SER A 260 -13.82 -12.22 -7.10
N PHE A 261 -14.03 -11.08 -6.44
CA PHE A 261 -14.91 -10.94 -5.27
C PHE A 261 -16.09 -10.03 -5.57
N ASP A 262 -17.22 -10.33 -4.93
CA ASP A 262 -18.33 -9.39 -4.71
C ASP A 262 -18.20 -8.79 -3.30
N VAL A 263 -18.21 -7.46 -3.21
CA VAL A 263 -18.25 -6.75 -1.92
C VAL A 263 -19.72 -6.57 -1.53
N LEU A 264 -20.12 -7.24 -0.44
CA LEU A 264 -21.50 -7.27 0.04
C LEU A 264 -21.77 -6.13 1.02
N GLU A 265 -20.90 -5.96 2.01
CA GLU A 265 -21.06 -4.99 3.08
C GLU A 265 -19.72 -4.36 3.46
N LYS A 266 -19.78 -3.16 4.03
CA LYS A 266 -18.63 -2.35 4.42
C LYS A 266 -18.92 -1.69 5.75
N GLU A 267 -17.97 -1.77 6.67
CA GLU A 267 -18.07 -1.14 7.99
C GLU A 267 -16.75 -0.48 8.36
N ILE A 268 -16.85 0.66 9.04
CA ILE A 268 -15.73 1.38 9.65
C ILE A 268 -16.04 1.48 11.14
N GLY A 269 -15.08 1.12 11.99
CA GLY A 269 -15.21 1.32 13.42
C GLY A 269 -13.97 1.92 14.06
N ASN A 270 -13.98 2.04 15.39
CA ASN A 270 -13.04 2.89 16.15
C ASN A 270 -13.05 4.35 15.64
N THR A 271 -14.23 4.90 15.41
CA THR A 271 -14.41 6.28 14.91
C THR A 271 -14.21 7.35 15.98
N ASP A 272 -14.17 6.95 17.25
CA ASP A 272 -13.82 7.78 18.40
C ASP A 272 -12.31 7.74 18.74
N TYR A 273 -11.57 6.85 18.08
CA TYR A 273 -10.13 6.63 18.27
C TYR A 273 -9.75 6.26 19.71
N ALA A 274 -10.67 5.68 20.48
CA ALA A 274 -10.43 5.34 21.87
C ALA A 274 -9.52 4.10 22.03
N ALA A 275 -9.56 3.17 21.07
CA ALA A 275 -8.81 1.91 21.13
C ALA A 275 -7.53 1.92 20.28
N SER A 276 -7.47 2.79 19.26
CA SER A 276 -6.36 2.95 18.33
C SER A 276 -6.40 4.36 17.73
N ASP A 277 -5.28 4.89 17.29
CA ASP A 277 -5.21 6.15 16.55
C ASP A 277 -5.69 6.04 15.09
N HIS A 278 -6.07 4.83 14.65
CA HIS A 278 -6.64 4.55 13.33
C HIS A 278 -8.05 3.95 13.43
N ALA A 279 -8.93 4.31 12.51
CA ALA A 279 -10.17 3.55 12.30
C ALA A 279 -9.87 2.17 11.70
N TYR A 280 -10.66 1.13 12.03
CA TYR A 280 -10.57 -0.15 11.34
C TYR A 280 -11.49 -0.18 10.12
N LEU A 281 -11.08 -0.90 9.07
CA LEU A 281 -11.87 -1.14 7.86
C LEU A 281 -12.27 -2.61 7.80
N MET A 282 -13.57 -2.88 7.69
CA MET A 282 -14.11 -4.23 7.52
C MET A 282 -14.91 -4.31 6.22
N VAL A 283 -14.69 -5.40 5.48
CA VAL A 283 -15.46 -5.74 4.29
C VAL A 283 -16.00 -7.16 4.41
N HIS A 284 -17.28 -7.33 4.09
CA HIS A 284 -17.88 -8.64 3.88
C HIS A 284 -17.88 -8.91 2.38
N ILE A 285 -17.24 -10.00 1.98
CA ILE A 285 -17.04 -10.34 0.58
C ILE A 285 -17.48 -11.76 0.28
N ARG A 286 -17.78 -12.03 -0.98
CA ARG A 286 -18.06 -13.36 -1.52
C ARG A 286 -17.14 -13.65 -2.70
N PRO A 287 -16.38 -14.77 -2.71
CA PRO A 287 -15.68 -15.21 -3.91
C PRO A 287 -16.68 -15.51 -5.01
N LYS A 288 -16.47 -14.96 -6.20
CA LYS A 288 -17.23 -15.33 -7.40
C LYS A 288 -16.85 -16.76 -7.78
N GLN A 289 -17.82 -17.56 -8.19
CA GLN A 289 -17.49 -18.87 -8.78
C GLN A 289 -16.71 -18.63 -10.07
N THR A 290 -15.49 -19.14 -10.14
CA THR A 290 -14.76 -19.21 -11.40
C THR A 290 -15.42 -20.31 -12.23
N GLY A 291 -16.08 -19.90 -13.31
CA GLY A 291 -16.67 -20.82 -14.30
C GLY A 291 -15.62 -21.61 -15.06
#